data_AF-A0A5C8VQM2-F1
#
_entry.id   AF-A0A5C8VQM2-F1
#
_cell.length_a   1.000
_cell.length_b   1.000
_cell.length_c   1.000
_cell.angle_alpha   90.00
_cell.angle_beta   90.00
_cell.angle_gamma   90.00
#
_symmetry.space_group_name_H-M   'P 1'
#
loop_
_entity.id
_entity.type
_entity.pdbx_description
1 polymer ?
#
loop_
_entity_poly.entity_id
_entity_poly.type
_entity_poly.pdbx_seq_one_letter_code
_entity_poly.pdbx_strand_id
1 'polypeptide(L)'
;MGNRDGAGASNARIAEVQRLATALAARVRYAQLVQRPIFEEQVNALVGAARLLDEERVPWPPMVEEVLMELAKSLDSSGDTDTPAEP
;
A
#
# COMPACT_ATOMS: atom_id res chain seq x y z
N MET A 1 -23.87 -23.61 19.98
CA MET A 1 -23.08 -22.41 20.35
C MET A 1 -21.77 -22.52 19.59
N GLY A 2 -21.48 -21.72 18.57
CA GLY A 2 -20.27 -21.93 17.76
C GLY A 2 -19.90 -20.88 16.70
N ASN A 3 -20.47 -19.67 16.72
CA ASN A 3 -20.23 -18.68 15.64
C ASN A 3 -19.52 -17.39 16.11
N ARG A 4 -19.22 -17.24 17.41
CA ARG A 4 -18.64 -15.99 17.95
C ARG A 4 -17.10 -15.98 17.90
N ASP A 5 -16.47 -17.14 17.99
CA ASP A 5 -15.00 -17.28 18.03
C ASP A 5 -14.35 -17.06 16.65
N GLY A 6 -15.02 -17.50 15.57
CA GLY A 6 -14.53 -17.29 14.20
C GLY A 6 -14.53 -15.82 13.78
N ALA A 7 -15.57 -15.06 14.12
CA ALA A 7 -15.65 -13.63 13.84
C ALA A 7 -14.58 -12.82 14.62
N GLY A 8 -14.30 -13.19 15.87
CA GLY A 8 -13.24 -12.56 16.67
C GLY A 8 -11.85 -12.79 16.07
N ALA A 9 -11.56 -14.01 15.62
CA ALA A 9 -10.29 -14.35 14.97
C ALA A 9 -10.12 -13.62 13.62
N SER A 10 -11.19 -13.50 12.83
CA SER A 10 -11.18 -12.72 11.58
C SER A 10 -10.92 -11.24 11.83
N ASN A 11 -11.62 -10.62 12.80
CA ASN A 11 -11.39 -9.22 13.15
C ASN A 11 -9.95 -8.96 13.63
N ALA A 12 -9.38 -9.87 14.44
CA ALA A 12 -8.00 -9.78 14.87
C ALA A 12 -7.02 -9.87 13.69
N ARG A 13 -7.29 -10.76 12.72
CA ARG A 13 -6.50 -10.88 11.49
C ARG A 13 -6.55 -9.59 10.67
N ILE A 14 -7.72 -8.98 10.51
CA ILE A 14 -7.85 -7.72 9.75
C ILE A 14 -7.12 -6.57 10.45
N ALA A 15 -7.24 -6.46 11.78
CA ALA A 15 -6.48 -5.48 12.56
C ALA A 15 -4.97 -5.68 12.39
N GLU A 16 -4.52 -6.94 12.33
CA GLU A 16 -3.13 -7.29 12.07
C GLU A 16 -2.66 -6.83 10.69
N VAL A 17 -3.47 -7.08 9.65
CA VAL A 17 -3.20 -6.62 8.28
C VAL A 17 -3.09 -5.10 8.23
N GLN A 18 -3.99 -4.36 8.88
CA GLN A 18 -3.90 -2.88 8.95
C GLN A 18 -2.58 -2.44 9.59
N ARG A 19 -2.18 -3.08 10.70
CA ARG A 19 -0.94 -2.74 11.40
C ARG A 19 0.28 -3.02 10.52
N LEU A 20 0.33 -4.19 9.89
CA LEU A 20 1.44 -4.58 9.01
C LEU A 20 1.51 -3.69 7.76
N ALA A 21 0.37 -3.38 7.14
CA ALA A 21 0.30 -2.47 6.00
C ALA A 21 0.79 -1.07 6.37
N THR A 22 0.39 -0.55 7.54
CA THR A 22 0.87 0.75 8.04
C THR A 22 2.38 0.75 8.26
N ALA A 23 2.92 -0.30 8.88
CA ALA A 23 4.36 -0.43 9.10
C ALA A 23 5.15 -0.53 7.77
N LEU A 24 4.59 -1.23 6.79
CA LEU A 24 5.19 -1.34 5.45
C LEU A 24 5.14 0.00 4.70
N ALA A 25 4.01 0.70 4.74
CA ALA A 25 3.87 2.04 4.17
C ALA A 25 4.88 3.02 4.79
N ALA A 26 5.04 3.00 6.12
CA ALA A 26 6.04 3.80 6.82
C ALA A 26 7.47 3.49 6.34
N ARG A 27 7.79 2.21 6.09
CA ARG A 27 9.09 1.79 5.55
C ARG A 27 9.32 2.30 4.14
N VAL A 28 8.32 2.19 3.26
CA VAL A 28 8.38 2.71 1.88
C VAL A 28 8.57 4.22 1.89
N ARG A 29 7.79 4.95 2.71
CA ARG A 29 7.91 6.40 2.88
C ARG A 29 9.27 6.82 3.41
N TYR A 30 9.80 6.09 4.40
CA TYR A 30 11.13 6.36 4.91
C TYR A 30 12.20 6.16 3.83
N ALA A 31 12.12 5.08 3.05
CA ALA A 31 13.05 4.83 1.95
C ALA A 31 13.03 5.97 0.91
N GLN A 32 11.85 6.48 0.54
CA GLN A 32 11.71 7.66 -0.31
C GLN A 32 12.40 8.89 0.30
N LEU A 33 12.13 9.18 1.57
CA LEU A 33 12.68 10.34 2.29
C LEU A 33 14.21 10.33 2.31
N VAL A 34 14.82 9.16 2.55
CA VAL A 34 16.28 9.01 2.58
C VAL A 34 16.88 8.61 1.22
N GLN A 35 16.11 8.71 0.13
CA GLN A 35 16.52 8.39 -1.25
C GLN A 35 17.15 7.00 -1.39
N ARG A 36 16.61 6.03 -0.65
CA ARG A 36 16.97 4.61 -0.74
C ARG A 36 16.07 3.92 -1.77
N PRO A 37 16.58 2.89 -2.46
CA PRO A 37 15.76 2.09 -3.36
C PRO A 37 14.54 1.51 -2.62
N ILE A 38 13.37 1.66 -3.23
CA ILE A 38 12.16 0.95 -2.85
C ILE A 38 12.15 -0.34 -3.67
N PHE A 39 12.02 -1.46 -2.98
CA PHE A 39 12.01 -2.76 -3.63
C PHE A 39 10.60 -3.09 -4.13
N GLU A 40 10.50 -3.69 -5.31
CA GLU A 40 9.22 -4.03 -5.94
C GLU A 40 8.38 -4.94 -5.05
N GLU A 41 9.01 -5.87 -4.31
CA GLU A 41 8.32 -6.75 -3.37
C GLU A 41 7.62 -5.99 -2.25
N GLN A 42 8.18 -4.84 -1.81
CA GLN A 42 7.56 -4.00 -0.78
C GLN A 42 6.33 -3.27 -1.34
N VAL A 43 6.40 -2.83 -2.60
CA VAL A 43 5.26 -2.21 -3.29
C VAL A 43 4.17 -3.25 -3.51
N ASN A 44 4.51 -4.43 -4.04
CA ASN A 44 3.58 -5.51 -4.29
C ASN A 44 2.90 -6.01 -3.00
N ALA A 45 3.65 -6.12 -1.90
CA ALA A 45 3.08 -6.48 -0.60
C ALA A 45 2.13 -5.40 -0.06
N LEU A 46 2.44 -4.12 -0.26
CA LEU A 46 1.57 -3.01 0.15
C LEU A 46 0.26 -2.99 -0.65
N VAL A 47 0.36 -3.15 -1.97
CA VAL A 47 -0.81 -3.26 -2.87
C VAL A 47 -1.65 -4.49 -2.51
N GLY A 48 -1.02 -5.63 -2.23
CA GLY A 48 -1.72 -6.85 -1.80
C GLY A 48 -2.47 -6.65 -0.49
N ALA A 49 -1.87 -6.00 0.51
CA ALA A 49 -2.52 -5.69 1.76
C ALA A 49 -3.71 -4.72 1.57
N ALA A 50 -3.57 -3.69 0.73
CA ALA A 50 -4.64 -2.75 0.43
C ALA A 50 -5.83 -3.42 -0.26
N ARG A 51 -5.58 -4.34 -1.20
CA ARG A 51 -6.63 -5.17 -1.83
C ARG A 51 -7.37 -6.02 -0.81
N LEU A 52 -6.64 -6.69 0.10
CA LEU A 52 -7.26 -7.48 1.16
C LEU A 52 -8.14 -6.64 2.09
N LEU A 53 -7.73 -5.41 2.41
CA LEU A 53 -8.55 -4.48 3.20
C LEU A 53 -9.81 -4.04 2.44
N ASP A 54 -9.70 -3.78 1.14
CA ASP A 54 -10.83 -3.40 0.28
C ASP A 54 -11.86 -4.54 0.14
N GLU A 55 -11.40 -5.78 -0.06
CA GLU A 55 -12.23 -6.98 -0.11
C GLU A 55 -13.08 -7.16 1.17
N GLU A 56 -12.50 -6.80 2.32
CA GLU A 56 -13.14 -6.87 3.64
C GLU A 56 -13.92 -5.59 3.98
N ARG A 57 -14.02 -4.63 3.04
CA ARG A 57 -14.67 -3.31 3.19
C ARG A 57 -14.11 -2.50 4.36
N VAL A 58 -12.81 -2.63 4.60
CA VAL A 58 -12.10 -1.94 5.65
C VAL A 58 -11.40 -0.73 5.03
N PRO A 59 -11.60 0.49 5.57
CA PRO A 59 -10.91 1.66 5.05
C PRO A 59 -9.41 1.50 5.21
N TRP A 60 -8.66 1.97 4.22
CA TRP A 60 -7.21 1.96 4.30
C TRP A 60 -6.73 2.84 5.44
N PRO A 61 -5.68 2.42 6.17
CA PRO A 61 -4.97 3.32 7.07
C PRO A 61 -4.47 4.55 6.28
N PRO A 62 -4.54 5.77 6.84
CA PRO A 62 -4.18 6.99 6.12
C PRO A 62 -2.79 6.93 5.46
N MET A 63 -1.80 6.36 6.16
CA MET A 63 -0.44 6.24 5.63
C MET A 63 -0.34 5.26 4.44
N VAL A 64 -1.17 4.22 4.41
CA VAL A 64 -1.22 3.28 3.27
C VAL A 64 -1.79 3.99 2.06
N GLU A 65 -2.89 4.72 2.26
CA GLU A 65 -3.55 5.50 1.21
C GLU A 65 -2.60 6.56 0.61
N GLU A 66 -1.94 7.36 1.45
CA GLU A 66 -0.97 8.38 1.02
C GLU A 66 0.16 7.78 0.16
N VAL A 67 0.79 6.71 0.64
CA VAL A 67 1.91 6.08 -0.07
C VAL A 67 1.46 5.48 -1.41
N LEU A 68 0.28 4.85 -1.47
CA LEU A 68 -0.24 4.31 -2.73
C LEU A 68 -0.58 5.41 -3.74
N MET A 69 -1.17 6.53 -3.29
CA MET A 69 -1.43 7.67 -4.17
C MET A 69 -0.14 8.28 -4.73
N GLU A 70 0.91 8.39 -3.92
CA GLU A 70 2.21 8.88 -4.38
C GLU A 70 2.86 7.92 -5.38
N LEU A 71 2.83 6.60 -5.11
CA LEU A 71 3.35 5.59 -6.03
C LEU A 71 2.61 5.61 -7.38
N ALA A 72 1.29 5.79 -7.37
CA ALA A 72 0.49 5.92 -8.60
C ALA A 72 0.94 7.14 -9.43
N LYS A 73 1.10 8.31 -8.77
CA LYS A 73 1.59 9.53 -9.44
C LYS A 73 2.97 9.35 -10.05
N SER A 74 3.89 8.65 -9.36
CA SER A 74 5.23 8.38 -9.90
C SER A 74 5.20 7.50 -11.16
N LEU A 75 4.25 6.57 -11.26
CA LEU A 75 4.07 5.73 -12.44
C LEU A 75 3.54 6.56 -13.62
N ASP A 76 2.57 7.44 -13.38
CA ASP A 76 2.01 8.32 -14.41
C ASP A 76 3.07 9.29 -14.97
N SER A 77 3.93 9.86 -14.12
CA SER A 77 5.02 10.75 -14.57
C SER A 77 6.14 10.03 -15.33
N SER A 78 6.23 8.70 -15.23
CA SER A 78 7.22 7.91 -15.98
C SER A 78 6.80 7.65 -17.44
N GLY A 79 5.58 8.05 -17.83
CA GLY A 79 5.06 7.98 -19.19
C GLY A 79 5.40 9.20 -20.07
N ASP A 80 5.95 10.28 -19.50
CA ASP A 80 6.39 11.47 -20.24
C ASP A 80 7.87 11.35 -20.62
N THR A 81 8.17 10.48 -21.58
CA THR A 81 9.43 10.57 -22.32
C THR A 81 9.17 10.55 -23.82
N ASP A 82 9.68 11.60 -24.47
CA ASP A 82 10.03 11.69 -25.89
C ASP A 82 8.96 12.23 -26.85
N THR A 83 8.89 13.57 -26.94
CA THR A 83 8.71 14.22 -28.24
C THR A 83 9.65 15.42 -28.32
N PRO A 84 10.87 15.25 -28.86
CA PRO A 84 11.62 16.34 -29.45
C PRO A 84 11.09 16.53 -30.88
N ALA A 85 10.18 17.46 -31.06
CA ALA A 85 9.83 17.98 -32.39
C ALA A 85 10.37 19.41 -32.50
N GLU A 86 11.64 19.49 -32.91
CA GLU A 86 12.20 20.62 -33.65
C GLU A 86 12.85 20.04 -34.92
N PRO A 87 12.97 20.80 -36.03
CA PRO A 87 13.00 22.27 -36.13
C PRO A 87 11.77 22.95 -36.75
#